data_AF-A0A7Y8WPZ8-F1
#
_entry.id   AF-A0A7Y8WPZ8-F1
#
_cell.length_a   1.000
_cell.length_b   1.000
_cell.length_c   1.000
_cell.angle_alpha   90.00
_cell.angle_beta   90.00
_cell.angle_gamma   90.00
#
_symmetry.space_group_name_H-M   'P 1'
#
loop_
_entity.id
_entity.type
_entity.pdbx_description
1 polymer ?
#
loop_
_entity_poly.entity_id
_entity_poly.type
_entity_poly.pdbx_seq_one_letter_code
_entity_poly.pdbx_strand_id
1 'polypeptide(L)'
;MLYKKMMMIVLAAGLLSACGTGNNINGNGEGVKKENLTESPKQNEIVASIHPSIETKEEKNSIIIHYKVKNLSGEPQKLSFLTGLQADYIIYDEEGKKVKQYSEEVMSTQAISEVTLENNQEIQNSFTISDLYNGRYRIEVFLTAKEEQAKVVTDLIVEQSLYTKASGILVGQMDPHTIEVDVKGEKVAFQLTEEAIGQLPSLKEASEISFIYTENEIQKIIERFLIE
;
A
#
# COMPACT_ATOMS: atom_id res chain seq x y z
N MET A 1 9.15 -21.11 -60.35
CA MET A 1 7.95 -20.53 -60.99
C MET A 1 7.62 -19.23 -60.28
N LEU A 2 7.83 -18.12 -60.99
CA LEU A 2 7.44 -16.76 -60.61
C LEU A 2 5.92 -16.65 -60.62
N TYR A 3 5.31 -16.07 -59.58
CA TYR A 3 3.98 -15.49 -59.70
C TYR A 3 4.07 -13.96 -59.72
N LYS A 4 3.23 -13.40 -60.58
CA LYS A 4 3.44 -12.19 -61.38
C LYS A 4 2.49 -11.10 -60.88
N LYS A 5 2.98 -9.85 -60.88
CA LYS A 5 2.25 -8.59 -60.66
C LYS A 5 0.95 -8.45 -61.46
N MET A 6 -0.06 -7.78 -60.89
CA MET A 6 -0.98 -6.79 -61.53
C MET A 6 -1.85 -6.14 -60.42
N MET A 7 -1.57 -4.91 -59.94
CA MET A 7 -2.06 -3.59 -60.40
C MET A 7 -3.58 -3.36 -60.23
N MET A 8 -3.97 -2.40 -59.38
CA MET A 8 -4.77 -1.23 -59.80
C MET A 8 -4.94 -0.19 -58.68
N ILE A 9 -4.79 1.06 -59.11
CA ILE A 9 -4.89 2.33 -58.39
C ILE A 9 -6.35 2.81 -58.46
N VAL A 10 -6.93 3.31 -57.37
CA VAL A 10 -7.97 4.36 -57.45
C VAL A 10 -7.74 5.39 -56.37
N LEU A 11 -7.37 6.58 -56.83
CA LEU A 11 -7.32 7.85 -56.13
C LEU A 11 -8.68 8.54 -56.36
N ALA A 12 -9.36 8.98 -55.30
CA ALA A 12 -10.50 9.88 -55.42
C ALA A 12 -10.44 10.93 -54.30
N ALA A 13 -10.12 12.16 -54.69
CA ALA A 13 -10.21 13.36 -53.87
C ALA A 13 -11.69 13.80 -53.78
N GLY A 14 -12.14 14.10 -52.56
CA GLY A 14 -13.42 14.72 -52.26
C GLY A 14 -13.20 16.08 -51.59
N LEU A 15 -13.85 17.10 -52.14
CA LEU A 15 -13.59 18.52 -51.96
C LEU A 15 -14.11 19.08 -50.62
N LEU A 16 -13.41 20.12 -50.16
CA LEU A 16 -13.83 21.04 -49.11
C LEU A 16 -15.10 21.82 -49.48
N SER A 17 -15.87 22.19 -48.45
CA SER A 17 -16.53 23.49 -48.21
C SER A 17 -18.01 23.38 -47.87
N ALA A 18 -18.37 23.69 -46.62
CA ALA A 18 -19.65 24.32 -46.30
C ALA A 18 -19.48 25.24 -45.08
N CYS A 19 -19.99 26.45 -45.23
CA CYS A 19 -19.86 27.64 -44.38
C CYS A 19 -21.09 27.78 -43.45
N GLY A 20 -20.96 28.59 -42.40
CA GLY A 20 -22.08 29.16 -41.62
C GLY A 20 -21.57 29.80 -40.33
N THR A 21 -21.17 31.09 -40.33
CA THR A 21 -21.99 32.28 -39.96
C THR A 21 -22.55 32.17 -38.53
N GLY A 22 -22.23 32.97 -37.52
CA GLY A 22 -21.61 34.30 -37.40
C GLY A 22 -22.54 35.19 -36.55
N ASN A 23 -22.15 35.62 -35.35
CA ASN A 23 -22.53 36.94 -34.80
C ASN A 23 -21.69 37.33 -33.57
N ASN A 24 -21.20 38.58 -33.54
CA ASN A 24 -20.51 39.23 -32.43
C ASN A 24 -21.47 40.23 -31.77
N ILE A 25 -21.58 40.22 -30.44
CA ILE A 25 -22.05 41.38 -29.67
C ILE A 25 -21.19 41.49 -28.40
N ASN A 26 -20.52 42.64 -28.27
CA ASN A 26 -19.79 43.06 -27.06
C ASN A 26 -20.78 43.58 -26.01
N GLY A 27 -20.58 43.18 -24.75
CA GLY A 27 -21.24 43.76 -23.59
C GLY A 27 -20.45 43.48 -22.31
N ASN A 28 -19.85 44.53 -21.75
CA ASN A 28 -19.15 44.55 -20.48
C ASN A 28 -20.14 44.42 -19.31
N GLY A 29 -19.87 43.54 -18.35
CA GLY A 29 -20.69 43.35 -17.14
C GLY A 29 -19.94 42.49 -16.12
N GLU A 30 -19.66 43.11 -14.97
CA GLU A 30 -18.95 42.56 -13.82
C GLU A 30 -19.70 41.39 -13.14
N GLY A 31 -18.94 40.47 -12.55
CA GLY A 31 -19.37 39.68 -11.39
C GLY A 31 -20.02 38.32 -11.67
N VAL A 32 -19.24 37.25 -11.47
CA VAL A 32 -19.46 36.16 -10.49
C VAL A 32 -18.48 35.03 -10.82
N LYS A 33 -17.51 34.82 -9.92
CA LYS A 33 -16.66 33.62 -9.91
C LYS A 33 -17.54 32.39 -9.63
N LYS A 34 -17.59 31.46 -10.58
CA LYS A 34 -17.87 30.04 -10.28
C LYS A 34 -16.62 29.25 -10.67
N GLU A 35 -15.78 29.03 -9.68
CA GLU A 35 -14.76 27.99 -9.72
C GLU A 35 -15.49 26.64 -9.84
N ASN A 36 -15.36 26.00 -10.99
CA ASN A 36 -15.56 24.55 -11.10
C ASN A 36 -14.19 24.00 -11.51
N LEU A 37 -13.35 23.81 -10.50
CA LEU A 37 -12.13 23.01 -10.59
C LEU A 37 -12.57 21.55 -10.71
N THR A 38 -12.78 21.10 -11.95
CA THR A 38 -12.62 19.68 -12.25
C THR A 38 -11.14 19.44 -12.51
N GLU A 39 -10.34 19.49 -11.44
CA GLU A 39 -8.98 18.96 -11.48
C GLU A 39 -9.08 17.44 -11.53
N SER A 40 -9.04 16.91 -12.75
CA SER A 40 -8.55 15.56 -12.97
C SER A 40 -7.13 15.50 -12.38
N PRO A 41 -6.76 14.47 -11.60
CA PRO A 41 -5.41 14.40 -11.08
C PRO A 41 -4.47 14.34 -12.27
N LYS A 42 -3.64 15.38 -12.42
CA LYS A 42 -2.50 15.36 -13.34
C LYS A 42 -1.54 14.31 -12.79
N GLN A 43 -1.70 13.10 -13.31
CA GLN A 43 -0.70 12.05 -13.28
C GLN A 43 0.53 12.62 -13.97
N ASN A 44 1.44 13.15 -13.15
CA ASN A 44 2.76 13.57 -13.57
C ASN A 44 3.56 12.29 -13.83
N GLU A 45 3.22 11.56 -14.90
CA GLU A 45 4.07 10.52 -15.46
C GLU A 45 5.27 11.19 -16.12
N ILE A 46 6.20 11.66 -15.29
CA ILE A 46 7.60 11.60 -15.64
C ILE A 46 7.85 10.11 -15.90
N VAL A 47 8.19 9.74 -17.13
CA VAL A 47 8.63 8.36 -17.42
C VAL A 47 9.78 8.06 -16.46
N ALA A 48 9.51 7.29 -15.41
CA ALA A 48 10.47 7.08 -14.34
C ALA A 48 11.70 6.39 -14.94
N SER A 49 12.88 6.99 -14.78
CA SER A 49 14.16 6.44 -15.23
C SER A 49 14.52 5.13 -14.52
N ILE A 50 13.93 4.94 -13.35
CA ILE A 50 14.15 3.85 -12.43
C ILE A 50 12.82 3.11 -12.23
N HIS A 51 12.86 1.80 -12.43
CA HIS A 51 11.68 0.94 -12.39
C HIS A 51 11.71 0.02 -11.17
N PRO A 52 10.79 0.19 -10.22
CA PRO A 52 10.66 -0.73 -9.10
C PRO A 52 9.84 -1.97 -9.49
N SER A 53 10.12 -3.06 -8.80
CA SER A 53 9.35 -4.29 -8.84
C SER A 53 9.36 -4.94 -7.46
N ILE A 54 8.29 -5.67 -7.16
CA ILE A 54 8.10 -6.35 -5.89
C ILE A 54 7.63 -7.77 -6.17
N GLU A 55 8.23 -8.73 -5.47
CA GLU A 55 7.77 -10.10 -5.40
C GLU A 55 7.49 -10.43 -3.93
N THR A 56 6.34 -11.03 -3.65
CA THR A 56 5.93 -11.42 -2.30
C THR A 56 5.81 -12.94 -2.22
N LYS A 57 6.22 -13.50 -1.09
CA LYS A 57 6.08 -14.92 -0.79
C LYS A 57 5.62 -15.06 0.65
N GLU A 58 4.44 -15.64 0.82
CA GLU A 58 3.95 -15.98 2.16
C GLU A 58 4.60 -17.29 2.64
N GLU A 59 5.04 -17.27 3.89
CA GLU A 59 5.46 -18.43 4.67
C GLU A 59 4.64 -18.47 5.97
N LYS A 60 4.73 -19.57 6.73
CA LYS A 60 3.95 -19.70 7.95
C LYS A 60 4.27 -18.56 8.92
N ASN A 61 3.27 -17.72 9.21
CA ASN A 61 3.36 -16.52 10.06
C ASN A 61 4.29 -15.40 9.58
N SER A 62 4.74 -15.42 8.33
CA SER A 62 5.61 -14.37 7.81
C SER A 62 5.46 -14.17 6.31
N ILE A 63 5.88 -13.00 5.83
CA ILE A 63 5.85 -12.66 4.41
C ILE A 63 7.23 -12.17 4.04
N ILE A 64 7.84 -12.85 3.07
CA ILE A 64 9.09 -12.43 2.47
C ILE A 64 8.77 -11.51 1.31
N ILE A 65 9.44 -10.37 1.28
CA ILE A 65 9.34 -9.39 0.20
C ILE A 65 10.70 -9.24 -0.45
N HIS A 66 10.73 -9.42 -1.76
CA HIS A 66 11.88 -9.11 -2.59
C HIS A 66 11.58 -7.86 -3.41
N TYR A 67 12.21 -6.76 -3.04
CA TYR A 67 12.11 -5.48 -3.72
C TYR A 67 13.32 -5.28 -4.61
N LYS A 68 13.09 -4.93 -5.88
CA LYS A 68 14.15 -4.66 -6.86
C LYS A 68 13.88 -3.36 -7.56
N VAL A 69 14.95 -2.62 -7.81
CA VAL A 69 14.91 -1.33 -8.48
C VAL A 69 15.92 -1.31 -9.60
N LYS A 70 15.45 -1.16 -10.84
CA LYS A 70 16.28 -1.25 -12.04
C LYS A 70 16.39 0.09 -12.75
N ASN A 71 17.61 0.50 -13.11
CA ASN A 71 17.80 1.64 -14.00
C ASN A 71 17.58 1.21 -15.45
N LEU A 72 16.57 1.79 -16.13
CA LEU A 72 16.28 1.54 -17.55
C LEU A 72 16.37 2.83 -18.39
N SER A 73 16.99 3.87 -17.85
CA SER A 73 17.05 5.19 -18.51
C SER A 73 18.03 5.29 -19.67
N GLY A 74 18.94 4.32 -19.82
CA GLY A 74 20.05 4.39 -20.77
C GLY A 74 21.31 5.09 -20.25
N GLU A 75 21.22 5.84 -19.15
CA GLU A 75 22.32 6.62 -18.56
C GLU A 75 22.52 6.28 -17.06
N PRO A 76 23.73 6.45 -16.50
CA PRO A 76 23.96 6.22 -15.07
C PRO A 76 23.12 7.15 -14.19
N GLN A 77 22.49 6.61 -13.14
CA GLN A 77 21.70 7.37 -12.17
C GLN A 77 22.41 7.43 -10.82
N LYS A 78 22.59 8.64 -10.27
CA LYS A 78 23.20 8.82 -8.94
C LYS A 78 22.11 8.90 -7.88
N LEU A 79 22.22 8.08 -6.85
CA LEU A 79 21.29 7.99 -5.72
C LEU A 79 22.04 8.26 -4.42
N SER A 80 21.48 9.15 -3.59
CA SER A 80 22.03 9.52 -2.29
C SER A 80 21.11 9.04 -1.17
N PHE A 81 21.63 8.20 -0.28
CA PHE A 81 20.91 7.71 0.90
C PHE A 81 21.42 8.46 2.13
N LEU A 82 20.52 9.08 2.88
CA LEU A 82 20.88 9.91 4.05
C LEU A 82 21.15 9.08 5.31
N THR A 83 20.79 7.80 5.29
CA THR A 83 21.04 6.85 6.37
C THR A 83 21.49 5.50 5.78
N GLY A 84 21.89 4.57 6.64
CA GLY A 84 22.18 3.18 6.22
C GLY A 84 20.96 2.40 5.70
N LEU A 85 19.75 2.96 5.85
CA LEU A 85 18.51 2.34 5.37
C LEU A 85 18.29 2.75 3.92
N GLN A 86 18.51 1.84 2.97
CA GLN A 86 18.38 2.13 1.52
C GLN A 86 16.94 2.04 1.01
N ALA A 87 16.10 1.24 1.66
CA ALA A 87 14.71 1.04 1.30
C ALA A 87 13.85 0.91 2.56
N ASP A 88 12.60 1.30 2.45
CA ASP A 88 11.61 1.26 3.51
C ASP A 88 10.30 0.68 2.95
N TYR A 89 9.45 0.19 3.86
CA TYR A 89 8.10 -0.22 3.51
C TYR A 89 7.10 0.35 4.51
N ILE A 90 5.88 0.58 4.04
CA ILE A 90 4.75 0.95 4.89
C ILE A 90 3.57 0.04 4.55
N ILE A 91 2.97 -0.56 5.58
CA ILE A 91 1.80 -1.43 5.46
C ILE A 91 0.59 -0.68 6.01
N TYR A 92 -0.48 -0.70 5.23
CA TYR A 92 -1.79 -0.17 5.60
C TYR A 92 -2.80 -1.31 5.63
N ASP A 93 -3.71 -1.28 6.59
CA ASP A 93 -4.87 -2.20 6.59
C ASP A 93 -5.92 -1.79 5.55
N GLU A 94 -7.02 -2.56 5.47
CA GLU A 94 -8.14 -2.30 4.54
C GLU A 94 -8.80 -0.93 4.75
N GLU A 95 -8.69 -0.36 5.95
CA GLU A 95 -9.25 0.93 6.33
C GLU A 95 -8.29 2.09 5.97
N GLY A 96 -7.08 1.77 5.50
CA GLY A 96 -6.05 2.74 5.14
C GLY A 96 -5.22 3.22 6.33
N LYS A 97 -5.36 2.60 7.52
CA LYS A 97 -4.56 2.94 8.69
C LYS A 97 -3.18 2.30 8.59
N LYS A 98 -2.13 3.08 8.87
CA LYS A 98 -0.76 2.57 8.94
C LYS A 98 -0.63 1.58 10.09
N VAL A 99 -0.27 0.33 9.79
CA VAL A 99 -0.10 -0.73 10.81
C VAL A 99 1.35 -1.09 11.06
N LYS A 100 2.25 -0.88 10.09
CA LYS A 100 3.68 -1.19 10.23
C LYS A 100 4.52 -0.35 9.28
N GLN A 101 5.72 0.04 9.71
CA GLN A 101 6.73 0.69 8.88
C GLN A 101 8.13 0.23 9.29
N TYR A 102 8.95 -0.18 8.33
CA TYR A 102 10.26 -0.78 8.63
C TYR A 102 11.20 0.18 9.34
N SER A 103 11.25 1.45 8.91
CA SER A 103 12.10 2.46 9.54
C SER A 103 11.75 2.76 11.00
N GLU A 104 10.57 2.36 11.48
CA GLU A 104 10.17 2.48 12.90
C GLU A 104 10.63 1.27 13.74
N GLU A 105 10.93 0.15 13.09
CA GLU A 105 11.30 -1.12 13.73
C GLU A 105 12.82 -1.33 13.82
N VAL A 106 13.60 -0.62 12.99
CA VAL A 106 15.06 -0.80 12.92
C VAL A 106 15.82 0.48 13.19
N MET A 107 16.97 0.33 13.86
CA MET A 107 17.95 1.40 14.00
C MET A 107 18.82 1.47 12.74
N SER A 108 18.97 2.67 12.19
CA SER A 108 19.80 2.94 11.02
C SER A 108 20.99 3.85 11.38
N THR A 109 22.12 3.66 10.71
CA THR A 109 23.29 4.53 10.85
C THR A 109 23.02 5.88 10.19
N GLN A 110 23.51 6.96 10.81
CA GLN A 110 23.42 8.31 10.26
C GLN A 110 24.63 8.59 9.37
N ALA A 111 24.79 7.79 8.31
CA ALA A 111 25.88 7.91 7.35
C ALA A 111 25.31 8.12 5.94
N ILE A 112 25.69 9.23 5.30
CA ILE A 112 25.33 9.49 3.91
C ILE A 112 26.14 8.55 3.02
N SER A 113 25.45 7.88 2.10
CA SER A 113 26.09 7.07 1.05
C SER A 113 25.59 7.49 -0.32
N GLU A 114 26.46 7.43 -1.31
CA GLU A 114 26.12 7.68 -2.71
C GLU A 114 26.35 6.40 -3.51
N VAL A 115 25.37 6.03 -4.32
CA VAL A 115 25.43 4.87 -5.22
C VAL A 115 25.20 5.38 -6.64
N THR A 116 26.06 4.97 -7.57
CA THR A 116 25.81 5.16 -9.01
C THR A 116 25.24 3.86 -9.54
N LEU A 117 24.00 3.90 -10.03
CA LEU A 117 23.30 2.79 -10.64
C LEU A 117 23.47 2.87 -12.15
N GLU A 118 24.35 2.04 -12.71
CA GLU A 118 24.59 2.00 -14.16
C GLU A 118 23.34 1.52 -14.90
N ASN A 119 23.30 1.74 -16.22
CA ASN A 119 22.20 1.27 -17.06
C ASN A 119 22.02 -0.26 -16.93
N ASN A 120 20.77 -0.72 -16.75
CA ASN A 120 20.37 -2.10 -16.47
C ASN A 120 20.86 -2.72 -15.16
N GLN A 121 21.57 -1.98 -14.29
CA GLN A 121 21.88 -2.46 -12.95
C GLN A 121 20.66 -2.38 -12.03
N GLU A 122 20.73 -3.16 -10.95
CA GLU A 122 19.65 -3.31 -9.99
C GLU A 122 20.15 -3.09 -8.55
N ILE A 123 19.33 -2.42 -7.74
CA ILE A 123 19.40 -2.46 -6.27
C ILE A 123 18.36 -3.48 -5.80
N GLN A 124 18.73 -4.33 -4.86
CA GLN A 124 17.84 -5.37 -4.32
C GLN A 124 17.81 -5.29 -2.80
N ASN A 125 16.60 -5.36 -2.24
CA ASN A 125 16.37 -5.41 -0.80
C ASN A 125 15.37 -6.54 -0.49
N SER A 126 15.58 -7.21 0.65
CA SER A 126 14.66 -8.23 1.13
C SER A 126 14.17 -7.88 2.51
N PHE A 127 12.86 -8.01 2.74
CA PHE A 127 12.24 -7.81 4.04
C PHE A 127 11.52 -9.09 4.46
N THR A 128 11.52 -9.35 5.76
CA THR A 128 10.66 -10.38 6.37
C THR A 128 9.68 -9.66 7.28
N ILE A 129 8.40 -9.77 6.97
CA ILE A 129 7.32 -9.15 7.74
C ILE A 129 6.65 -10.23 8.57
N SER A 130 6.55 -10.01 9.88
CA SER A 130 5.79 -10.82 10.83
C SER A 130 4.68 -9.99 11.49
N ASP A 131 3.84 -10.66 12.27
CA ASP A 131 2.89 -10.05 13.21
C ASP A 131 1.74 -9.26 12.55
N LEU A 132 1.46 -9.57 11.29
CA LEU A 132 0.20 -9.19 10.63
C LEU A 132 -0.86 -10.23 10.93
N TYR A 133 -2.11 -9.82 11.08
CA TYR A 133 -3.24 -10.74 11.19
C TYR A 133 -3.72 -11.17 9.81
N ASN A 134 -4.49 -12.26 9.73
CA ASN A 134 -5.10 -12.68 8.47
C ASN A 134 -6.05 -11.61 7.93
N GLY A 135 -5.89 -11.21 6.67
CA GLY A 135 -6.63 -10.12 6.06
C GLY A 135 -5.97 -9.55 4.81
N ARG A 136 -6.58 -8.50 4.24
CA ARG A 136 -5.97 -7.75 3.14
C ARG A 136 -5.28 -6.50 3.66
N TYR A 137 -4.19 -6.17 2.99
CA TYR A 137 -3.38 -5.01 3.27
C TYR A 137 -2.97 -4.37 1.95
N ARG A 138 -2.52 -3.13 2.06
CA ARG A 138 -1.80 -2.44 1.00
C ARG A 138 -0.40 -2.19 1.48
N ILE A 139 0.59 -2.59 0.69
CA ILE A 139 1.99 -2.33 1.00
C ILE A 139 2.58 -1.34 0.00
N GLU A 140 3.27 -0.34 0.52
CA GLU A 140 4.13 0.57 -0.23
C GLU A 140 5.58 0.21 0.07
N VAL A 141 6.40 -0.03 -0.96
CA VAL A 141 7.84 -0.24 -0.83
C VAL A 141 8.57 0.78 -1.70
N PHE A 142 9.61 1.40 -1.17
CA PHE A 142 10.32 2.48 -1.84
C PHE A 142 11.78 2.57 -1.39
N LEU A 143 12.63 3.12 -2.25
CA LEU A 143 13.96 3.61 -1.86
C LEU A 143 13.84 4.86 -0.99
N THR A 144 14.74 4.99 -0.03
CA THR A 144 14.89 6.19 0.79
C THR A 144 15.83 7.22 0.14
N ALA A 145 16.22 6.99 -1.12
CA ALA A 145 17.10 7.88 -1.85
C ALA A 145 16.47 9.26 -2.01
N LYS A 146 17.31 10.30 -1.92
CA LYS A 146 16.88 11.69 -1.96
C LYS A 146 16.31 12.09 -3.33
N GLU A 147 16.88 11.54 -4.40
CA GLU A 147 16.59 11.94 -5.77
C GLU A 147 15.36 11.23 -6.35
N GLU A 148 15.17 9.95 -6.04
CA GLU A 148 14.09 9.11 -6.58
C GLU A 148 13.70 8.03 -5.56
N GLN A 149 12.41 7.96 -5.23
CA GLN A 149 11.89 6.96 -4.28
C GLN A 149 11.62 5.62 -4.96
N ALA A 150 11.42 5.57 -6.27
CA ALA A 150 11.09 4.35 -7.01
C ALA A 150 9.98 3.56 -6.30
N LYS A 151 8.88 4.22 -5.93
CA LYS A 151 7.83 3.60 -5.12
C LYS A 151 7.03 2.58 -5.93
N VAL A 152 6.75 1.42 -5.33
CA VAL A 152 5.75 0.46 -5.81
C VAL A 152 4.70 0.22 -4.72
N VAL A 153 3.45 0.10 -5.15
CA VAL A 153 2.31 -0.18 -4.27
C VAL A 153 1.60 -1.43 -4.79
N THR A 154 1.32 -2.38 -3.90
CA THR A 154 0.57 -3.59 -4.25
C THR A 154 -0.35 -4.00 -3.10
N ASP A 155 -1.38 -4.75 -3.45
CA ASP A 155 -2.17 -5.48 -2.47
C ASP A 155 -1.34 -6.63 -1.89
N LEU A 156 -1.55 -6.92 -0.61
CA LEU A 156 -0.95 -8.01 0.13
C LEU A 156 -2.07 -8.75 0.86
N ILE A 157 -2.20 -10.05 0.59
CA ILE A 157 -3.18 -10.91 1.26
C ILE A 157 -2.40 -11.80 2.22
N VAL A 158 -2.85 -11.85 3.47
CA VAL A 158 -2.28 -12.67 4.54
C VAL A 158 -3.30 -13.73 4.94
N GLU A 159 -2.94 -15.00 4.77
CA GLU A 159 -3.83 -16.15 5.02
C GLU A 159 -3.22 -17.15 6.01
N GLN A 160 -1.91 -17.12 6.22
CA GLN A 160 -1.15 -18.08 7.03
C GLN A 160 -0.58 -17.46 8.30
N SER A 161 -1.17 -16.37 8.79
CA SER A 161 -0.83 -15.80 10.09
C SER A 161 -1.40 -16.62 11.23
N LEU A 162 -0.68 -16.65 12.35
CA LEU A 162 -1.19 -17.14 13.64
C LEU A 162 -2.20 -16.16 14.25
N TYR A 163 -2.17 -14.89 13.83
CA TYR A 163 -2.99 -13.82 14.36
C TYR A 163 -4.27 -13.66 13.54
N THR A 164 -5.41 -13.57 14.23
CA THR A 164 -6.72 -13.34 13.63
C THR A 164 -7.36 -12.09 14.22
N LYS A 165 -7.91 -11.22 13.37
CA LYS A 165 -8.74 -10.07 13.79
C LYS A 165 -10.18 -10.53 13.98
N ALA A 166 -10.78 -10.13 15.10
CA ALA A 166 -12.19 -10.33 15.37
C ALA A 166 -12.80 -9.12 16.10
N SER A 167 -14.12 -9.10 16.14
CA SER A 167 -14.92 -8.10 16.83
C SER A 167 -16.08 -8.77 17.56
N GLY A 168 -16.51 -8.21 18.68
CA GLY A 168 -17.62 -8.74 19.47
C GLY A 168 -18.01 -7.83 20.62
N ILE A 169 -19.05 -8.19 21.35
CA ILE A 169 -19.51 -7.43 22.53
C ILE A 169 -18.82 -7.98 23.78
N LEU A 170 -18.13 -7.11 24.52
CA LEU A 170 -17.52 -7.49 25.80
C LEU A 170 -18.63 -7.80 26.83
N VAL A 171 -18.74 -9.07 27.23
CA VAL A 171 -19.75 -9.49 28.22
C VAL A 171 -19.27 -9.21 29.64
N GLY A 172 -17.99 -9.47 29.92
CA GLY A 172 -17.38 -9.20 31.22
C GLY A 172 -16.11 -10.01 31.48
N GLN A 173 -15.46 -9.76 32.62
CA GLN A 173 -14.32 -10.55 33.10
C GLN A 173 -14.79 -11.76 33.91
N MET A 174 -14.25 -12.93 33.62
CA MET A 174 -14.48 -14.16 34.41
C MET A 174 -13.48 -14.26 35.56
N ASP A 175 -12.23 -13.90 35.28
CA ASP A 175 -11.10 -13.84 36.22
C ASP A 175 -10.08 -12.80 35.69
N PRO A 176 -8.99 -12.49 36.42
CA PRO A 176 -8.04 -11.44 36.01
C PRO A 176 -7.37 -11.64 34.64
N HIS A 177 -7.38 -12.85 34.08
CA HIS A 177 -6.74 -13.18 32.79
C HIS A 177 -7.74 -13.70 31.75
N THR A 178 -9.05 -13.71 32.04
CA THR A 178 -10.06 -14.28 31.16
C THR A 178 -11.27 -13.36 31.03
N ILE A 179 -11.69 -13.08 29.79
CA ILE A 179 -12.95 -12.39 29.48
C ILE A 179 -13.89 -13.27 28.67
N GLU A 180 -15.19 -12.98 28.77
CA GLU A 180 -16.20 -13.50 27.87
C GLU A 180 -16.58 -12.42 26.83
N VAL A 181 -16.57 -12.81 25.56
CA VAL A 181 -16.97 -11.96 24.43
C VAL A 181 -18.08 -12.65 23.65
N ASP A 182 -19.15 -11.93 23.35
CA ASP A 182 -20.18 -12.39 22.42
C ASP A 182 -19.71 -12.08 20.99
N VAL A 183 -19.32 -13.13 20.26
CA VAL A 183 -18.90 -13.08 18.87
C VAL A 183 -20.03 -13.65 18.02
N LYS A 184 -20.78 -12.77 17.34
CA LYS A 184 -21.89 -13.14 16.45
C LYS A 184 -22.99 -14.00 17.11
N GLY A 185 -23.29 -13.76 18.38
CA GLY A 185 -24.30 -14.48 19.17
C GLY A 185 -23.74 -15.68 19.94
N GLU A 186 -22.46 -16.00 19.80
CA GLU A 186 -21.79 -17.06 20.54
C GLU A 186 -20.89 -16.46 21.63
N LYS A 187 -21.13 -16.87 22.87
CA LYS A 187 -20.28 -16.50 24.01
C LYS A 187 -19.01 -17.32 24.00
N VAL A 188 -17.88 -16.65 23.84
CA VAL A 188 -16.55 -17.26 23.77
C VAL A 188 -15.68 -16.69 24.87
N ALA A 189 -15.03 -17.59 25.63
CA ALA A 189 -14.03 -17.20 26.62
C ALA A 189 -12.67 -17.04 25.96
N PHE A 190 -12.00 -15.93 26.25
CA PHE A 190 -10.64 -15.64 25.77
C PHE A 190 -9.72 -15.41 26.96
N GLN A 191 -8.56 -16.07 26.94
CA GLN A 191 -7.45 -15.68 27.79
C GLN A 191 -6.82 -14.38 27.27
N LEU A 192 -6.11 -13.68 28.15
CA LEU A 192 -5.50 -12.39 27.85
C LEU A 192 -3.99 -12.46 28.06
N THR A 193 -3.23 -11.84 27.15
CA THR A 193 -1.83 -11.50 27.40
C THR A 193 -1.72 -10.33 28.38
N GLU A 194 -0.51 -10.09 28.90
CA GLU A 194 -0.22 -8.92 29.73
C GLU A 194 -0.54 -7.60 29.02
N GLU A 195 -0.29 -7.50 27.72
CA GLU A 195 -0.65 -6.32 26.92
C GLU A 195 -2.15 -6.10 26.90
N ALA A 196 -2.93 -7.15 26.60
CA ALA A 196 -4.38 -7.08 26.59
C ALA A 196 -4.95 -6.74 27.99
N ILE A 197 -4.38 -7.33 29.06
CA ILE A 197 -4.75 -7.00 30.44
C ILE A 197 -4.51 -5.51 30.73
N GLY A 198 -3.37 -4.96 30.30
CA GLY A 198 -3.05 -3.54 30.43
C GLY A 198 -4.03 -2.61 29.73
N GLN A 199 -4.70 -3.09 28.68
CA GLN A 199 -5.70 -2.36 27.89
C GLN A 199 -7.14 -2.47 28.44
N LEU A 200 -7.44 -3.49 29.26
CA LEU A 200 -8.78 -3.71 29.83
C LEU A 200 -9.40 -2.48 30.51
N PRO A 201 -8.66 -1.66 31.30
CA PRO A 201 -9.25 -0.49 31.98
C PRO A 201 -9.81 0.56 31.02
N SER A 202 -9.39 0.55 29.75
CA SER A 202 -9.88 1.47 28.72
C SER A 202 -11.16 0.97 28.04
N LEU A 203 -11.56 -0.28 28.27
CA LEU A 203 -12.75 -0.90 27.68
C LEU A 203 -13.97 -0.73 28.59
N LYS A 204 -15.16 -0.74 28.00
CA LYS A 204 -16.43 -0.68 28.73
C LYS A 204 -17.17 -2.00 28.55
N GLU A 205 -17.73 -2.53 29.63
CA GLU A 205 -18.64 -3.67 29.52
C GLU A 205 -19.84 -3.33 28.63
N ALA A 206 -20.36 -4.35 27.94
CA ALA A 206 -21.41 -4.24 26.94
C ALA A 206 -21.08 -3.32 25.75
N SER A 207 -19.81 -2.94 25.54
CA SER A 207 -19.37 -2.26 24.33
C SER A 207 -18.84 -3.23 23.28
N GLU A 208 -18.95 -2.83 22.02
CA GLU A 208 -18.23 -3.50 20.95
C GLU A 208 -16.72 -3.27 21.11
N ILE A 209 -15.96 -4.34 20.93
CA ILE A 209 -14.50 -4.35 20.97
C ILE A 209 -13.98 -5.03 19.71
N SER A 210 -12.86 -4.54 19.19
CA SER A 210 -12.09 -5.22 18.14
C SER A 210 -10.76 -5.65 18.73
N PHE A 211 -10.28 -6.83 18.35
CA PHE A 211 -9.10 -7.43 18.97
C PHE A 211 -8.39 -8.37 18.01
N ILE A 212 -7.11 -8.60 18.29
CA ILE A 212 -6.28 -9.61 17.64
C ILE A 212 -6.10 -10.77 18.61
N TYR A 213 -6.33 -11.99 18.14
CA TYR A 213 -6.18 -13.20 18.95
C TYR A 213 -5.40 -14.28 18.22
N THR A 214 -4.78 -15.18 18.98
CA THR A 214 -4.21 -16.44 18.51
C THR A 214 -5.06 -17.60 19.04
N GLU A 215 -5.04 -18.73 18.33
CA GLU A 215 -5.77 -19.92 18.72
C GLU A 215 -4.91 -21.16 18.51
N ASN A 216 -5.01 -22.08 19.46
CA ASN A 216 -4.56 -23.45 19.32
C ASN A 216 -5.72 -24.41 19.66
N GLU A 217 -5.47 -25.72 19.61
CA GLU A 217 -6.48 -26.76 19.86
C GLU A 217 -7.20 -26.67 21.23
N ILE A 218 -6.66 -25.88 22.16
CA ILE A 218 -7.08 -25.88 23.58
C ILE A 218 -7.63 -24.51 23.99
N GLN A 219 -7.11 -23.41 23.46
CA GLN A 219 -7.43 -22.07 23.94
C GLN A 219 -7.33 -20.99 22.86
N LYS A 220 -8.14 -19.95 23.04
CA LYS A 220 -8.05 -18.68 22.32
C LYS A 220 -7.46 -17.62 23.25
N ILE A 221 -6.46 -16.90 22.79
CA ILE A 221 -5.76 -15.86 23.55
C ILE A 221 -5.86 -14.54 22.79
N ILE A 222 -6.44 -13.52 23.41
CA ILE A 222 -6.38 -12.16 22.88
C ILE A 222 -4.99 -11.58 23.18
N GLU A 223 -4.30 -11.22 22.11
CA GLU A 223 -2.96 -10.64 22.15
C GLU A 223 -3.01 -9.15 22.47
N ARG A 224 -3.99 -8.44 21.89
CA ARG A 224 -4.25 -7.02 22.12
C ARG A 224 -5.62 -6.60 21.57
N PHE A 225 -6.17 -5.54 22.14
CA PHE A 225 -7.34 -4.83 21.63
C PHE A 225 -6.90 -3.76 20.62
N LEU A 226 -7.73 -3.56 19.60
CA LEU A 226 -7.60 -2.51 18.60
C LEU A 226 -8.38 -1.28 19.09
N ILE A 227 -7.72 -0.45 19.90
CA ILE A 227 -8.29 0.77 20.46
C ILE A 227 -7.91 1.95 19.54
N GLU A 228 -8.86 2.84 19.28
CA GLU A 228 -8.65 4.11 18.55
C GLU A 228 -8.06 5.21 19.43
#